data_AF-A0A934WFY5-F1
#
_entry.id   AF-A0A934WFY5-F1
#
_cell.length_a   1.000
_cell.length_b   1.000
_cell.length_c   1.000
_cell.angle_alpha   90.00
_cell.angle_beta   90.00
_cell.angle_gamma   90.00
#
_symmetry.space_group_name_H-M   'P 1'
#
loop_
_entity.id
_entity.type
_entity.pdbx_description
1 polymer ?
#
loop_
_entity_poly.entity_id
_entity_poly.type
_entity_poly.pdbx_seq_one_letter_code
_entity_poly.pdbx_strand_id
1 'polypeptide(L)' 'MDALSEQNESKVIGSWLDGQDVCVILNISKRKLQTLRDSRQIAFTMVGHKVYYKAEDVQSLIKKVAEGKEMSNE' A
#
# COMPACT_ATOMS: atom_id res chain seq x y z
N MET A 1 -10.54 -27.19 23.98
CA MET A 1 -10.30 -27.02 22.54
C MET A 1 -9.05 -26.21 22.39
N ASP A 2 -8.14 -26.78 21.62
CA ASP A 2 -6.73 -26.48 21.51
C ASP A 2 -6.40 -25.08 20.98
N ALA A 3 -5.19 -24.67 21.33
CA ALA A 3 -4.51 -23.46 20.89
C ALA A 3 -4.40 -23.38 19.35
N LEU A 4 -4.24 -22.14 18.88
CA LEU A 4 -3.75 -21.75 17.55
C LEU A 4 -4.69 -22.02 16.37
N SER A 5 -5.39 -20.96 15.94
CA SER A 5 -5.37 -20.62 14.52
C SER A 5 -5.48 -19.11 14.35
N GLU A 6 -4.43 -18.43 14.80
CA GLU A 6 -4.05 -17.08 14.42
C GLU A 6 -3.64 -17.09 12.94
N GLN A 7 -4.61 -17.33 12.04
CA GLN A 7 -4.37 -17.40 10.59
C GLN A 7 -5.55 -16.82 9.83
N ASN A 8 -5.73 -15.51 9.94
CA ASN A 8 -6.38 -14.75 8.87
C ASN A 8 -5.56 -13.53 8.44
N GLU A 9 -4.23 -13.59 8.54
CA GLU A 9 -3.35 -12.55 8.01
C GLU A 9 -2.89 -12.80 6.55
N SER A 10 -3.20 -13.95 5.93
CA SER A 10 -2.47 -14.32 4.71
C SER A 10 -3.24 -14.33 3.38
N LYS A 11 -4.52 -13.95 3.34
CA LYS A 11 -5.33 -14.19 2.11
C LYS A 11 -5.42 -13.08 1.08
N VAL A 12 -4.64 -12.00 1.17
CA VAL A 12 -4.67 -10.93 0.15
C VAL A 12 -3.27 -10.56 -0.40
N ILE A 13 -2.26 -11.39 -0.13
CA ILE A 13 -0.84 -11.05 -0.33
C ILE A 13 -0.30 -11.44 -1.73
N GLY A 14 -1.14 -11.39 -2.77
CA GLY A 14 -0.74 -11.90 -4.09
C GLY A 14 -1.28 -11.16 -5.31
N SER A 15 -2.22 -10.24 -5.12
CA SER A 15 -2.76 -9.46 -6.25
C SER A 15 -2.03 -8.13 -6.39
N TRP A 16 -1.54 -7.88 -7.59
CA TRP A 16 -1.04 -6.58 -8.01
C TRP A 16 -2.21 -5.60 -8.03
N LEU A 17 -2.03 -4.46 -7.37
CA LEU A 17 -2.99 -3.38 -7.27
C LEU A 17 -2.64 -2.31 -8.29
N ASP A 18 -3.64 -1.75 -8.96
CA ASP A 18 -3.42 -0.59 -9.83
C ASP A 18 -3.49 0.72 -9.03
N GLY A 19 -3.19 1.85 -9.68
CA GLY A 19 -3.24 3.15 -9.00
C GLY A 19 -4.62 3.51 -8.47
N GLN A 20 -5.70 2.95 -9.02
CA GLN A 20 -7.07 3.21 -8.58
C GLN A 20 -7.40 2.41 -7.31
N ASP A 21 -7.04 1.13 -7.28
CA ASP A 21 -7.17 0.26 -6.11
C ASP A 21 -6.39 0.83 -4.93
N VAL A 22 -5.15 1.28 -5.16
CA VAL A 22 -4.31 1.89 -4.13
C VAL A 22 -4.94 3.14 -3.56
N CYS A 23 -5.55 4.00 -4.39
CA CYS A 23 -6.27 5.19 -3.89
C CYS A 23 -7.45 4.81 -2.97
N VAL A 24 -8.21 3.77 -3.33
CA VAL A 24 -9.37 3.30 -2.54
C VAL A 24 -8.91 2.65 -1.24
N ILE A 25 -7.90 1.78 -1.31
CA ILE A 25 -7.38 1.03 -0.16
C ILE A 25 -6.75 1.95 0.89
N LEU A 26 -5.93 2.92 0.47
CA LEU A 26 -5.34 3.91 1.38
C LEU A 26 -6.32 5.02 1.75
N ASN A 27 -7.49 5.09 1.09
CA ASN A 27 -8.45 6.18 1.18
C ASN A 27 -7.78 7.56 0.96
N ILE A 28 -6.94 7.64 -0.08
CA ILE A 28 -6.16 8.84 -0.41
C ILE A 28 -6.49 9.36 -1.81
N SER A 29 -6.31 10.66 -1.99
CA SER A 29 -6.41 11.30 -3.30
C SER A 29 -5.20 10.95 -4.18
N LYS A 30 -5.36 11.01 -5.51
CA LYS A 30 -4.26 10.87 -6.49
C LYS A 30 -3.05 11.73 -6.16
N ARG A 31 -3.26 12.95 -5.64
CA ARG A 31 -2.17 13.86 -5.22
C ARG A 31 -1.29 13.23 -4.13
N LYS A 32 -1.90 12.61 -3.11
CA LYS A 32 -1.19 11.95 -2.02
C LYS A 32 -0.48 10.69 -2.52
N LEU A 33 -1.12 9.93 -3.43
CA LEU A 33 -0.47 8.79 -4.08
C LEU A 33 0.77 9.21 -4.89
N GLN A 34 0.70 10.34 -5.60
CA GLN A 34 1.87 10.90 -6.30
C GLN A 34 2.97 11.26 -5.31
N THR A 35 2.66 11.97 -4.22
CA THR A 35 3.66 12.27 -3.17
C THR A 35 4.30 11.00 -2.61
N LEU A 36 3.52 9.95 -2.34
CA LEU A 36 4.07 8.68 -1.84
C LEU A 36 5.04 8.03 -2.84
N ARG A 37 4.77 8.17 -4.14
CA ARG A 37 5.65 7.72 -5.21
C ARG A 37 6.91 8.59 -5.32
N ASP A 38 6.75 9.91 -5.28
CA ASP A 38 7.84 10.89 -5.40
C ASP A 38 8.80 10.81 -4.20
N SER A 39 8.25 10.69 -2.99
CA SER A 39 8.98 10.46 -1.75
C SER A 39 9.52 9.02 -1.62
N ARG A 40 9.33 8.17 -2.63
CA ARG A 40 9.75 6.74 -2.64
C ARG A 40 9.29 5.94 -1.43
N GLN A 41 8.13 6.30 -0.87
CA GLN A 41 7.55 5.61 0.28
C GLN A 41 6.86 4.31 -0.13
N ILE A 42 6.45 4.18 -1.40
CA ILE A 42 5.80 2.99 -1.95
C ILE A 42 6.60 2.43 -3.13
N ALA A 43 6.88 1.12 -3.07
CA ALA A 43 7.46 0.42 -4.20
C ALA A 43 6.39 0.22 -5.29
N PHE A 44 6.79 0.48 -6.54
CA PHE A 44 5.93 0.29 -7.70
C PHE A 44 6.68 -0.52 -8.76
N THR A 45 5.93 -1.27 -9.55
CA THR A 45 6.44 -2.03 -10.70
C THR A 45 5.69 -1.58 -11.94
N MET A 46 6.41 -1.24 -12.99
CA MET A 46 5.82 -0.96 -14.28
C MET A 46 5.76 -2.24 -15.11
N VAL A 47 4.56 -2.61 -15.54
CA VAL A 47 4.34 -3.73 -16.45
C VAL A 47 3.73 -3.16 -17.72
N GLY A 48 4.54 -3.06 -18.77
CA GLY A 48 4.20 -2.34 -20.00
C GLY A 48 4.04 -0.84 -19.74
N HIS A 49 2.84 -0.30 -20.00
CA HIS A 49 2.51 1.12 -19.83
C HIS A 49 1.69 1.40 -18.56
N LYS A 50 1.49 0.38 -17.70
CA LYS A 50 0.71 0.49 -16.47
C LYS A 50 1.60 0.31 -15.24
N VAL A 51 1.32 1.10 -14.21
CA VAL A 51 1.97 1.00 -12.90
C VAL A 51 1.14 0.10 -12.00
N TYR A 52 1.80 -0.87 -11.40
CA TYR A 52 1.22 -1.80 -10.43
C TYR A 52 1.98 -1.73 -9.11
N TYR A 53 1.27 -2.04 -8.04
CA TYR A 53 1.77 -2.01 -6.67
C TYR A 53 1.52 -3.37 -6.04
N LYS A 54 2.46 -3.87 -5.25
CA LYS A 54 2.20 -5.10 -4.51
C LYS A 54 1.29 -4.81 -3.32
N ALA A 55 0.34 -5.70 -3.07
CA ALA A 55 -0.51 -5.62 -1.88
C ALA A 55 0.31 -5.54 -0.58
N GLU A 56 1.44 -6.27 -0.49
CA GLU A 56 2.38 -6.20 0.63
C GLU A 56 2.92 -4.80 0.88
N ASP A 57 3.43 -4.17 -0.18
CA ASP A 57 4.04 -2.84 -0.10
C ASP A 57 2.98 -1.79 0.26
N VAL A 58 1.77 -1.92 -0.31
CA VAL A 58 0.63 -1.06 0.00
C VAL A 58 0.19 -1.22 1.44
N GLN A 59 0.07 -2.45 1.95
CA GLN A 59 -0.34 -2.72 3.33
C GLN A 59 0.73 -2.27 4.34
N SER A 60 2.01 -2.50 4.03
CA SER A 60 3.14 -1.99 4.81
C SER A 60 3.13 -0.46 4.85
N LEU A 61 2.81 0.18 3.73
CA LEU A 61 2.65 1.63 3.67
C LEU A 61 1.46 2.11 4.50
N ILE A 62 0.31 1.45 4.47
CA ILE A 62 -0.84 1.81 5.31
C ILE A 62 -0.44 1.79 6.78
N LYS A 63 0.27 0.74 7.22
CA LYS A 63 0.79 0.66 8.60
C LYS A 63 1.72 1.85 8.88
N LYS A 64 2.72 2.09 8.02
CA LYS A 64 3.65 3.22 8.14
C LYS A 64 2.99 4.59 8.14
N VAL A 65 1.96 4.82 7.32
CA VAL A 65 1.24 6.11 7.22
C VAL A 65 0.27 6.29 8.39
N ALA A 66 -0.33 5.20 8.87
CA ALA A 66 -1.15 5.22 10.08
C ALA A 66 -0.29 5.48 11.33
N GLU A 67 0.93 4.96 11.37
CA GLU A 67 1.88 5.12 12.48
C GLU A 67 2.72 6.41 12.38
N GLY A 68 2.97 6.90 11.17
CA GLY A 68 3.90 7.98 10.85
C GLY A 68 3.22 9.25 10.38
N LYS A 69 2.20 9.72 11.11
CA LYS A 69 1.50 10.99 10.85
C LYS A 69 2.39 12.21 11.15
N GLU A 70 3.62 12.26 10.68
CA GLU A 70 4.50 13.43 10.71
C GLU A 70 5.70 13.19 9.77
N MET A 71 5.57 13.58 8.50
CA MET A 71 6.71 14.08 7.74
C MET A 71 6.28 14.81 6.47
N SER A 72 6.72 16.07 6.41
CA SER A 72 6.82 16.94 5.24
C SER A 72 5.50 17.57 4.74
N ASN A 73 5.04 18.55 5.51
CA ASN A 73 4.51 19.77 4.91
C ASN A 73 5.76 20.62 4.59
N GLU A 74 6.16 20.67 3.32
CA GLU A 74 7.06 21.70 2.80
C GLU A 74 6.26 22.61 1.86
#